data_AF-A0A323V2A1-F1
#
_entry.id   AF-A0A323V2A1-F1
#
_cell.length_a   1.000
_cell.length_b   1.000
_cell.length_c   1.000
_cell.angle_alpha   90.00
_cell.angle_beta   90.00
_cell.angle_gamma   90.00
#
_symmetry.space_group_name_H-M   'P 1'
#
loop_
_entity.id
_entity.type
_entity.pdbx_description
1 polymer ?
#
loop_
_entity_poly.entity_id
_entity_poly.type
_entity_poly.pdbx_seq_one_letter_code
_entity_poly.pdbx_strand_id
1 'polypeptide(L)'
;MSQTRTPLVLVTGLQPALTARAAQDLLHAAPGTVLVHHDVRELGQGVVLRTLREPGPAGVVEHRSAIELAHGCLSCTLRLDVLPLLRSLAARPDVTRIVLQLDPALEPEHLCWAIAEVLLDDEPVGEPETAADWVEVEAVVAALDAATWLGDASGEETMADRGLAATADDERTVAHVVVGQTAFADVLLLAGEPDDAWAAAQLDAVLVRLCPSAARLPLGGWQPGPVLA
;
A
#
# COMPACT_ATOMS: atom_id res chain seq x y z
N MET A 1 1.60 27.50 14.27
CA MET A 1 0.28 26.84 14.12
C MET A 1 0.60 25.49 13.54
N SER A 2 0.38 24.37 14.25
CA SER A 2 0.70 23.06 13.69
C SER A 2 -0.22 22.85 12.50
N GLN A 3 0.35 22.65 11.32
CA GLN A 3 -0.40 22.26 10.14
C GLN A 3 -1.00 20.89 10.45
N THR A 4 -2.29 20.70 10.20
CA THR A 4 -2.91 19.38 10.36
C THR A 4 -2.41 18.51 9.22
N ARG A 5 -1.69 17.43 9.55
CA ARG A 5 -1.20 16.48 8.56
C ARG A 5 -2.38 15.73 7.95
N THR A 6 -2.30 15.47 6.65
CA THR A 6 -3.34 14.71 5.95
C THR A 6 -3.22 13.23 6.31
N PRO A 7 -4.30 12.58 6.81
CA PRO A 7 -4.28 11.15 7.08
C PRO A 7 -3.95 10.33 5.84
N LEU A 8 -3.09 9.33 6.00
CA LEU A 8 -2.62 8.43 4.96
C LEU A 8 -2.88 6.98 5.39
N VAL A 9 -3.62 6.24 4.56
CA VAL A 9 -3.83 4.80 4.73
C VAL A 9 -3.07 4.04 3.63
N LEU A 10 -2.31 3.03 4.04
CA LEU A 10 -1.61 2.13 3.13
C LEU A 10 -2.42 0.86 2.94
N VAL A 11 -2.64 0.44 1.70
CA VAL A 11 -3.30 -0.84 1.39
C VAL A 11 -2.30 -1.76 0.71
N THR A 12 -2.05 -2.92 1.29
CA THR A 12 -1.04 -3.88 0.83
C THR A 12 -1.59 -5.30 0.74
N GLY A 13 -0.88 -6.18 0.03
CA GLY A 13 -1.26 -7.57 -0.15
C GLY A 13 -0.81 -8.12 -1.50
N LEU A 14 -0.68 -9.45 -1.58
CA LEU A 14 -0.19 -10.14 -2.77
C LEU A 14 -1.17 -10.10 -3.93
N GLN A 15 -2.48 -10.16 -3.66
CA GLN A 15 -3.51 -10.27 -4.71
C GLN A 15 -4.06 -8.88 -5.11
N PRO A 16 -3.81 -8.40 -6.35
CA PRO A 16 -4.23 -7.07 -6.79
C PRO A 16 -5.74 -6.83 -6.67
N ALA A 17 -6.55 -7.86 -6.89
CA ALA A 17 -8.01 -7.74 -6.83
C ALA A 17 -8.51 -7.45 -5.40
N LEU A 18 -7.88 -8.07 -4.39
CA LEU A 18 -8.26 -7.89 -2.99
C LEU A 18 -7.83 -6.51 -2.48
N THR A 19 -6.60 -6.09 -2.81
CA THR A 19 -6.11 -4.76 -2.43
C THR A 19 -6.89 -3.66 -3.14
N ALA A 20 -7.20 -3.82 -4.43
CA ALA A 20 -8.04 -2.89 -5.17
C ALA A 20 -9.45 -2.80 -4.56
N ARG A 21 -10.02 -3.92 -4.10
CA ARG A 21 -11.32 -3.91 -3.41
C ARG A 21 -11.27 -3.10 -2.12
N ALA A 22 -10.30 -3.37 -1.26
CA ALA A 22 -10.13 -2.66 0.01
C ALA A 22 -9.88 -1.16 -0.20
N ALA A 23 -9.01 -0.81 -1.16
CA ALA A 23 -8.71 0.56 -1.54
C ALA A 23 -9.96 1.30 -2.08
N GLN A 24 -10.80 0.62 -2.86
CA GLN A 24 -12.05 1.20 -3.36
C GLN A 24 -13.08 1.41 -2.25
N ASP A 25 -13.17 0.50 -1.28
CA ASP A 25 -14.04 0.67 -0.11
C ASP A 25 -13.60 1.90 0.71
N LEU A 26 -12.28 2.10 0.91
CA LEU A 26 -11.71 3.28 1.56
C LEU A 26 -11.98 4.58 0.79
N LEU A 27 -11.82 4.58 -0.53
CA LEU A 27 -12.09 5.73 -1.40
C LEU A 27 -13.53 6.24 -1.24
N HIS A 28 -14.49 5.34 -1.04
CA HIS A 28 -15.90 5.69 -0.89
C HIS A 28 -16.33 5.95 0.57
N ALA A 29 -15.46 5.68 1.55
CA ALA A 29 -15.83 5.75 2.96
C ALA A 29 -15.96 7.19 3.48
N ALA A 30 -15.18 8.13 2.93
CA ALA A 30 -15.19 9.53 3.33
C ALA A 30 -15.01 10.48 2.13
N PRO A 31 -15.78 11.59 2.05
CA PRO A 31 -15.53 12.65 1.08
C PRO A 31 -14.10 13.18 1.17
N GLY A 32 -13.54 13.66 0.07
CA GLY A 32 -12.17 14.21 0.02
C GLY A 32 -11.05 13.17 0.06
N THR A 33 -11.38 11.87 0.03
CA THR A 33 -10.38 10.80 -0.07
C THR A 33 -9.87 10.69 -1.50
N VAL A 34 -8.55 10.65 -1.67
CA VAL A 34 -7.90 10.35 -2.95
C VAL A 34 -7.18 9.01 -2.86
N LEU A 35 -7.26 8.21 -3.93
CA LEU A 35 -6.60 6.91 -4.04
C LEU A 35 -5.49 6.99 -5.08
N VAL A 36 -4.29 6.58 -4.71
CA VAL A 36 -3.14 6.51 -5.61
C VAL A 36 -2.61 5.08 -5.66
N HIS A 37 -2.25 4.63 -6.85
CA HIS A 37 -1.56 3.38 -7.09
C HIS A 37 -0.40 3.62 -8.05
N HIS A 38 0.75 3.03 -7.74
CA HIS A 38 1.94 2.99 -8.60
C HIS A 38 2.15 1.56 -9.06
N ASP A 39 1.93 1.32 -10.34
CA ASP A 39 2.17 0.03 -10.98
C ASP A 39 3.63 -0.04 -11.43
N VAL A 40 4.38 -0.97 -10.83
CA VAL A 40 5.83 -1.10 -11.03
C VAL A 40 6.21 -2.24 -11.97
N ARG A 41 5.26 -2.84 -12.69
CA ARG A 41 5.54 -3.96 -13.60
C ARG A 41 6.50 -3.60 -14.73
N GLU A 42 6.53 -2.34 -15.15
CA GLU A 42 7.45 -1.84 -16.18
C GLU A 42 8.67 -1.11 -15.57
N LEU A 43 8.89 -1.23 -14.27
CA LEU A 43 9.97 -0.53 -13.57
C LEU A 43 11.35 -0.89 -14.14
N GLY A 44 11.57 -2.16 -14.51
CA GLY A 44 12.80 -2.59 -15.19
C GLY A 44 13.04 -1.94 -16.56
N GLN A 45 12.02 -1.33 -17.17
CA GLN A 45 12.13 -0.51 -18.39
C GLN A 45 12.25 0.99 -18.08
N GLY A 46 12.33 1.35 -16.81
CA GLY A 46 12.37 2.74 -16.36
C GLY A 46 11.00 3.42 -16.35
N VAL A 47 9.88 2.69 -16.31
CA VAL A 47 8.54 3.29 -16.32
C VAL A 47 7.71 2.80 -15.16
N VAL A 48 7.07 3.74 -14.46
CA VAL A 48 6.03 3.44 -13.45
C VAL A 48 4.74 4.11 -13.89
N LEU A 49 3.64 3.36 -13.92
CA LEU A 49 2.34 3.93 -14.22
C LEU A 49 1.64 4.32 -12.91
N ARG A 50 1.55 5.62 -12.66
CA ARG A 50 0.74 6.16 -11.57
C ARG A 50 -0.71 6.30 -12.01
N THR A 51 -1.63 5.76 -11.22
CA THR A 51 -3.06 6.02 -11.31
C THR A 51 -3.52 6.77 -10.06
N LEU A 52 -4.12 7.94 -10.24
CA LEU A 52 -4.80 8.71 -9.19
C LEU A 52 -6.31 8.67 -9.45
N ARG A 53 -7.07 8.37 -8.40
CA ARG A 53 -8.53 8.31 -8.40
C ARG A 53 -9.08 9.23 -7.32
N GLU A 54 -10.03 10.07 -7.69
CA GLU A 54 -10.65 11.01 -6.76
C GLU A 54 -12.15 11.19 -7.06
N PRO A 55 -12.98 11.53 -6.06
CA PRO A 55 -14.38 11.85 -6.28
C PRO A 55 -14.54 13.07 -7.18
N GLY A 56 -15.39 12.96 -8.20
CA GLY A 56 -15.79 14.07 -9.06
C GLY A 56 -17.31 14.16 -9.24
N PRO A 57 -17.79 15.17 -9.99
CA PRO A 57 -19.22 15.48 -10.10
C PRO A 57 -20.11 14.35 -10.65
N ALA A 58 -19.52 13.42 -11.41
CA ALA A 58 -20.23 12.32 -12.07
C ALA A 58 -19.75 10.93 -11.61
N GLY A 59 -19.04 10.85 -10.47
CA GLY A 59 -18.41 9.63 -9.97
C GLY A 59 -16.91 9.78 -9.81
N VAL A 60 -16.18 8.67 -9.72
CA VAL A 60 -14.72 8.68 -9.57
C VAL A 60 -14.05 9.09 -10.88
N VAL A 61 -13.19 10.10 -10.82
CA VAL A 61 -12.33 10.51 -11.93
C VAL A 61 -10.98 9.80 -11.79
N GLU A 62 -10.45 9.31 -12.91
CA GLU A 62 -9.15 8.63 -12.96
C GLU A 62 -8.16 9.43 -13.81
N HIS A 63 -6.99 9.70 -13.24
CA HIS A 63 -5.86 10.32 -13.90
C HIS A 63 -4.69 9.34 -13.96
N ARG A 64 -4.11 9.16 -15.14
CA ARG A 64 -2.94 8.29 -15.34
C ARG A 64 -1.73 9.11 -15.77
N SER A 65 -0.58 8.80 -15.19
CA SER A 65 0.71 9.43 -15.52
C SER A 65 1.77 8.35 -15.65
N ALA A 66 2.50 8.34 -16.76
CA ALA A 66 3.71 7.55 -16.90
C ALA A 66 4.87 8.34 -16.30
N ILE A 67 5.55 7.76 -15.33
CA ILE A 67 6.71 8.34 -14.65
C ILE A 67 7.96 7.66 -15.21
N GLU A 68 8.78 8.42 -15.90
CA GLU A 68 10.03 7.94 -16.48
C GLU A 68 11.19 8.07 -15.48
N LEU A 69 11.89 6.97 -15.23
CA LEU A 69 12.96 6.84 -14.26
C LEU A 69 14.25 6.40 -14.95
N ALA A 70 15.33 7.16 -14.77
CA ALA A 70 16.61 6.93 -15.46
C ALA A 70 17.24 5.55 -15.18
N HIS A 71 16.97 4.97 -14.01
CA HIS A 71 17.61 3.73 -13.54
C HIS A 71 16.62 2.62 -13.18
N GLY A 72 15.32 2.80 -13.45
CA GLY A 72 14.31 1.77 -13.17
C GLY A 72 14.34 1.27 -11.73
N CYS A 73 14.52 2.19 -10.77
CA CYS A 73 14.78 1.85 -9.39
C CYS A 73 13.60 2.20 -8.48
N LEU A 74 13.26 1.32 -7.53
CA LEU A 74 12.14 1.56 -6.62
C LEU A 74 12.40 2.79 -5.74
N SER A 75 13.62 2.97 -5.25
CA SER A 75 14.00 4.16 -4.49
C SER A 75 13.87 5.45 -5.30
N CYS A 76 14.07 5.39 -6.63
CA CYS A 76 13.83 6.49 -7.56
C CYS A 76 12.32 6.79 -7.65
N THR A 77 11.49 5.75 -7.73
CA THR A 77 10.02 5.89 -7.73
C THR A 77 9.54 6.62 -6.47
N LEU A 78 10.08 6.24 -5.31
CA LEU A 78 9.74 6.88 -4.04
C LEU A 78 10.16 8.35 -4.01
N ARG A 79 11.44 8.62 -4.28
CA ARG A 79 12.02 9.97 -4.21
C ARG A 79 11.46 10.94 -5.23
N LEU A 80 11.30 10.49 -6.47
CA LEU A 80 10.96 11.36 -7.59
C LEU A 80 9.46 11.50 -7.82
N ASP A 81 8.64 10.61 -7.26
CA ASP A 81 7.19 10.66 -7.47
C ASP A 81 6.36 10.47 -6.20
N VAL A 82 6.50 9.34 -5.49
CA VAL A 82 5.59 9.03 -4.36
C VAL A 82 5.66 10.10 -3.26
N LEU A 83 6.86 10.42 -2.77
CA LEU A 83 7.02 11.35 -1.64
C LEU A 83 6.65 12.79 -2.02
N PRO A 84 7.11 13.35 -3.16
CA PRO A 84 6.65 14.68 -3.60
C PRO A 84 5.14 14.73 -3.87
N LEU A 85 4.55 13.64 -4.41
CA LEU A 85 3.11 13.55 -4.64
C LEU A 85 2.35 13.64 -3.33
N LEU A 86 2.74 12.91 -2.28
CA LEU A 86 2.10 12.98 -0.97
C LEU A 86 2.06 14.40 -0.42
N ARG A 87 3.18 15.13 -0.48
CA ARG A 87 3.23 16.56 -0.14
C ARG A 87 2.24 17.38 -0.98
N SER A 88 2.26 17.20 -2.30
CA SER A 88 1.39 17.96 -3.21
C SER A 88 -0.11 17.71 -2.97
N LEU A 89 -0.48 16.47 -2.64
CA LEU A 89 -1.86 16.09 -2.33
C LEU A 89 -2.27 16.63 -0.96
N ALA A 90 -1.40 16.53 0.05
CA ALA A 90 -1.67 17.07 1.37
C ALA A 90 -1.80 18.60 1.40
N ALA A 91 -1.19 19.30 0.43
CA ALA A 91 -1.33 20.74 0.27
C ALA A 91 -2.66 21.16 -0.38
N ARG A 92 -3.43 20.22 -0.97
CA ARG A 92 -4.72 20.51 -1.59
C ARG A 92 -5.82 20.63 -0.53
N PRO A 93 -6.60 21.73 -0.49
CA PRO A 93 -7.63 21.93 0.52
C PRO A 93 -8.85 21.01 0.38
N ASP A 94 -9.03 20.39 -0.79
CA ASP A 94 -10.09 19.44 -1.08
C ASP A 94 -9.71 17.98 -0.77
N VAL A 95 -8.43 17.72 -0.47
CA VAL A 95 -7.94 16.39 -0.09
C VAL A 95 -7.92 16.28 1.42
N THR A 96 -8.76 15.39 1.97
CA THR A 96 -8.87 15.18 3.42
C THR A 96 -8.28 13.85 3.87
N ARG A 97 -7.99 12.93 2.93
CA ARG A 97 -7.32 11.66 3.19
C ARG A 97 -6.66 11.14 1.91
N ILE A 98 -5.52 10.49 2.07
CA ILE A 98 -4.83 9.79 0.98
C ILE A 98 -4.88 8.28 1.26
N VAL A 99 -5.20 7.49 0.25
CA VAL A 99 -5.06 6.04 0.25
C VAL A 99 -3.99 5.68 -0.76
N LEU A 100 -2.93 5.02 -0.31
CA LEU A 100 -1.90 4.45 -1.18
C LEU A 100 -2.13 2.95 -1.32
N GLN A 101 -2.61 2.52 -2.49
CA GLN A 101 -2.65 1.11 -2.85
C GLN A 101 -1.29 0.68 -3.37
N LEU A 102 -0.61 -0.15 -2.60
CA LEU A 102 0.72 -0.65 -2.95
C LEU A 102 0.62 -1.73 -4.04
N ASP A 103 1.63 -1.73 -4.90
CA ASP A 103 1.87 -2.85 -5.81
C ASP A 103 2.21 -4.12 -5.01
N PRO A 104 1.81 -5.33 -5.46
CA PRO A 104 2.13 -6.58 -4.79
C PRO A 104 3.62 -6.79 -4.49
N ALA A 105 4.51 -6.18 -5.26
CA ALA A 105 5.95 -6.29 -5.07
C ALA A 105 6.49 -5.46 -3.89
N LEU A 106 5.65 -4.61 -3.29
CA LEU A 106 6.05 -3.64 -2.26
C LEU A 106 5.63 -4.07 -0.87
N GLU A 107 6.46 -3.70 0.10
CA GLU A 107 6.24 -3.91 1.52
C GLU A 107 5.96 -2.56 2.20
N PRO A 108 4.95 -2.49 3.09
CA PRO A 108 4.55 -1.23 3.73
C PRO A 108 5.63 -0.64 4.65
N GLU A 109 6.45 -1.48 5.30
CA GLU A 109 7.53 -1.03 6.19
C GLU A 109 8.51 -0.10 5.48
N HIS A 110 8.99 -0.51 4.30
CA HIS A 110 9.92 0.30 3.50
C HIS A 110 9.32 1.65 3.10
N LEU A 111 8.02 1.67 2.80
CA LEU A 111 7.33 2.91 2.41
C LEU A 111 7.10 3.83 3.61
N CYS A 112 6.68 3.29 4.76
CA CYS A 112 6.55 4.06 6.00
C CYS A 112 7.88 4.68 6.42
N TRP A 113 8.97 3.90 6.34
CA TRP A 113 10.31 4.42 6.60
C TRP A 113 10.67 5.54 5.63
N ALA A 114 10.41 5.38 4.32
CA ALA A 114 10.70 6.40 3.33
C ALA A 114 9.90 7.69 3.57
N ILE A 115 8.63 7.57 3.97
CA ILE A 115 7.77 8.72 4.32
C ILE A 115 8.35 9.50 5.49
N ALA A 116 8.86 8.79 6.52
CA ALA A 116 9.38 9.39 7.74
C ALA A 116 10.80 9.97 7.62
N GLU A 117 11.67 9.34 6.82
CA GLU A 117 13.12 9.57 6.92
C GLU A 117 13.75 10.13 5.64
N VAL A 118 13.08 10.01 4.48
CA VAL A 118 13.65 10.48 3.22
C VAL A 118 13.30 11.95 3.00
N LEU A 119 14.35 12.78 2.91
CA LEU A 119 14.24 14.20 2.59
C LEU A 119 13.70 14.39 1.17
N LEU A 120 12.83 15.39 1.02
CA LEU A 120 12.36 15.85 -0.28
C LEU A 120 13.44 16.75 -0.91
N ASP A 121 13.84 16.43 -2.14
CA ASP A 121 15.02 17.03 -2.81
C ASP A 121 14.70 18.36 -3.54
N ASP A 122 13.48 18.90 -3.38
CA ASP A 122 12.89 19.87 -4.32
C ASP A 122 13.21 21.34 -4.04
N GLU A 123 13.70 21.71 -2.84
CA GLU A 123 13.83 23.12 -2.41
C GLU A 123 15.26 23.46 -1.92
N PRO A 124 16.06 24.24 -2.68
CA PRO A 124 17.40 24.68 -2.27
C PRO A 124 17.39 25.72 -1.13
N VAL A 125 16.22 26.27 -0.79
CA VAL A 125 16.03 27.42 0.10
C VAL A 125 14.89 27.13 1.08
N GLY A 126 15.03 26.05 1.85
CA GLY A 126 14.06 25.65 2.87
C GLY A 126 14.72 24.86 4.00
N GLU A 127 14.00 24.67 5.11
CA GLU A 127 14.37 23.67 6.11
C GLU A 127 14.22 22.27 5.50
N PRO A 128 15.08 21.30 5.84
CA PRO A 128 14.91 19.92 5.40
C PRO A 128 13.54 19.39 5.83
N GLU A 129 12.76 18.86 4.88
CA GLU A 129 11.45 18.29 5.13
C GLU A 129 11.32 16.89 4.54
N THR A 130 10.41 16.12 5.10
CA THR A 130 10.03 14.75 4.69
C THR A 130 8.54 14.72 4.33
N ALA A 131 8.06 13.62 3.75
CA ALA A 131 6.61 13.47 3.53
C ALA A 131 5.83 13.42 4.86
N ALA A 132 6.43 12.93 5.95
CA ALA A 132 5.80 12.87 7.27
C ALA A 132 5.52 14.23 7.93
N ASP A 133 6.07 15.32 7.39
CA ASP A 133 5.70 16.69 7.78
C ASP A 133 4.33 17.11 7.22
N TRP A 134 3.86 16.42 6.17
CA TRP A 134 2.63 16.73 5.43
C TRP A 134 1.53 15.70 5.61
N VAL A 135 1.90 14.42 5.74
CA VAL A 135 0.98 13.30 5.92
C VAL A 135 1.25 12.56 7.22
N GLU A 136 0.22 11.89 7.73
CA GLU A 136 0.31 11.01 8.90
C GLU A 136 -0.16 9.61 8.52
N VAL A 137 0.71 8.60 8.64
CA VAL A 137 0.31 7.21 8.42
C VAL A 137 -0.67 6.80 9.51
N GLU A 138 -1.94 6.77 9.16
CA GLU A 138 -3.08 6.49 10.04
C GLU A 138 -3.21 4.98 10.29
N ALA A 139 -3.07 4.19 9.22
CA ALA A 139 -3.15 2.72 9.29
C ALA A 139 -2.50 2.03 8.08
N VAL A 140 -2.05 0.80 8.30
CA VAL A 140 -1.68 -0.16 7.26
C VAL A 140 -2.72 -1.28 7.22
N VAL A 141 -3.39 -1.43 6.08
CA VAL A 141 -4.43 -2.44 5.83
C VAL A 141 -3.88 -3.49 4.87
N ALA A 142 -3.76 -4.73 5.32
CA ALA A 142 -3.37 -5.85 4.47
C ALA A 142 -4.60 -6.67 4.04
N ALA A 143 -4.79 -6.86 2.74
CA ALA A 143 -5.83 -7.73 2.19
C ALA A 143 -5.24 -9.09 1.78
N LEU A 144 -5.70 -10.15 2.43
CA LEU A 144 -5.16 -11.51 2.31
C LEU A 144 -6.21 -12.48 1.77
N ASP A 145 -5.76 -13.47 1.01
CA ASP A 145 -6.58 -14.65 0.68
C ASP A 145 -6.29 -15.75 1.70
N ALA A 146 -7.28 -16.04 2.54
CA ALA A 146 -7.18 -17.06 3.59
C ALA A 146 -6.96 -18.47 3.03
N ALA A 147 -7.31 -18.72 1.76
CA ALA A 147 -7.09 -20.02 1.12
C ALA A 147 -5.61 -20.25 0.76
N THR A 148 -4.91 -19.21 0.29
CA THR A 148 -3.54 -19.36 -0.25
C THR A 148 -2.44 -18.85 0.67
N TRP A 149 -2.75 -17.93 1.59
CA TRP A 149 -1.74 -17.17 2.33
C TRP A 149 -0.73 -18.04 3.09
N LEU A 150 -1.15 -19.15 3.72
CA LEU A 150 -0.22 -20.05 4.42
C LEU A 150 0.79 -20.70 3.47
N GLY A 151 0.34 -21.09 2.27
CA GLY A 151 1.21 -21.63 1.24
C GLY A 151 2.17 -20.56 0.73
N ASP A 152 1.65 -19.36 0.44
CA ASP A 152 2.45 -18.21 0.01
C ASP A 152 3.50 -17.83 1.06
N ALA A 153 3.17 -17.89 2.36
CA ALA A 153 4.02 -17.50 3.49
C ALA A 153 5.05 -18.57 3.92
N SER A 154 4.92 -19.80 3.44
CA SER A 154 5.83 -20.92 3.79
C SER A 154 6.53 -21.56 2.60
N GLY A 155 6.20 -21.12 1.37
CA GLY A 155 6.78 -21.64 0.14
C GLY A 155 8.15 -21.04 -0.20
N GLU A 156 8.75 -21.59 -1.25
CA GLU A 156 10.06 -21.17 -1.79
C GLU A 156 9.95 -20.44 -3.13
N GLU A 157 8.73 -20.28 -3.67
CA GLU A 157 8.47 -19.59 -4.94
C GLU A 157 8.99 -18.15 -4.89
N THR A 158 9.73 -17.74 -5.92
CA THR A 158 10.24 -16.37 -6.02
C THR A 158 9.18 -15.39 -6.52
N MET A 159 9.37 -14.09 -6.26
CA MET A 159 8.53 -13.06 -6.88
C MET A 159 8.60 -13.13 -8.41
N ALA A 160 9.75 -13.51 -8.96
CA ALA A 160 9.94 -13.72 -10.40
C ALA A 160 9.12 -14.91 -10.93
N ASP A 161 9.10 -16.05 -10.23
CA ASP A 161 8.28 -17.22 -10.59
C ASP A 161 6.79 -16.87 -10.67
N ARG A 162 6.33 -16.00 -9.76
CA ARG A 162 4.97 -15.47 -9.70
C ARG A 162 4.66 -14.39 -10.74
N GLY A 163 5.67 -13.90 -11.46
CA GLY A 163 5.54 -12.74 -12.36
C GLY A 163 5.26 -11.42 -11.63
N LEU A 164 5.66 -11.32 -10.35
CA LEU A 164 5.45 -10.18 -9.47
C LEU A 164 6.76 -9.48 -9.06
N ALA A 165 7.91 -9.87 -9.62
CA ALA A 165 9.18 -9.21 -9.36
C ALA A 165 9.14 -7.73 -9.78
N ALA A 166 9.59 -6.83 -8.90
CA ALA A 166 9.66 -5.40 -9.21
C ALA A 166 10.77 -5.08 -10.21
N THR A 167 11.87 -5.85 -10.19
CA THR A 167 13.03 -5.69 -11.07
C THR A 167 13.56 -7.06 -11.47
N ALA A 168 14.45 -7.10 -12.48
CA ALA A 168 15.06 -8.35 -12.93
C ALA A 168 15.94 -9.03 -11.87
N ASP A 169 16.44 -8.26 -10.89
CA ASP A 169 17.32 -8.73 -9.82
C ASP A 169 16.54 -8.90 -8.48
N ASP A 170 15.20 -8.98 -8.53
CA ASP A 170 14.38 -9.19 -7.34
C ASP A 170 14.42 -10.67 -6.90
N GLU A 171 15.38 -10.99 -6.04
CA GLU A 171 15.64 -12.33 -5.50
C GLU A 171 14.74 -12.71 -4.30
N ARG A 172 13.73 -11.89 -3.96
CA ARG A 172 12.85 -12.18 -2.82
C ARG A 172 11.91 -13.33 -3.15
N THR A 173 11.61 -14.14 -2.13
CA THR A 173 10.51 -15.12 -2.20
C THR A 173 9.17 -14.44 -1.99
N VAL A 174 8.11 -15.06 -2.48
CA VAL A 174 6.73 -14.69 -2.14
C VAL A 174 6.56 -14.67 -0.62
N ALA A 175 7.12 -15.67 0.07
CA ALA A 175 7.08 -15.76 1.53
C ALA A 175 7.67 -14.52 2.22
N HIS A 176 8.83 -14.03 1.78
CA HIS A 176 9.41 -12.80 2.32
C HIS A 176 8.44 -11.62 2.23
N VAL A 177 7.85 -11.41 1.05
CA VAL A 177 7.00 -10.25 0.79
C VAL A 177 5.68 -10.36 1.56
N VAL A 178 4.97 -11.50 1.50
CA VAL A 178 3.66 -11.62 2.16
C VAL A 178 3.76 -11.58 3.67
N VAL A 179 4.85 -12.11 4.25
CA VAL A 179 5.11 -12.02 5.69
C VAL A 179 5.37 -10.57 6.08
N GLY A 180 6.20 -9.83 5.32
CA GLY A 180 6.46 -8.40 5.57
C GLY A 180 5.20 -7.54 5.47
N GLN A 181 4.38 -7.77 4.43
CA GLN A 181 3.08 -7.11 4.25
C GLN A 181 2.13 -7.36 5.43
N THR A 182 2.08 -8.59 5.93
CA THR A 182 1.15 -9.00 6.99
C THR A 182 1.62 -8.56 8.38
N ALA A 183 2.93 -8.70 8.66
CA ALA A 183 3.50 -8.40 9.97
C ALA A 183 3.43 -6.91 10.34
N PHE A 184 3.40 -6.04 9.33
CA PHE A 184 3.36 -4.59 9.50
C PHE A 184 1.95 -4.01 9.48
N ALA A 185 0.92 -4.84 9.30
CA ALA A 185 -0.46 -4.38 9.18
C ALA A 185 -1.13 -4.12 10.54
N ASP A 186 -1.90 -3.03 10.61
CA ASP A 186 -2.81 -2.74 11.73
C ASP A 186 -4.15 -3.47 11.57
N VAL A 187 -4.53 -3.76 10.32
CA VAL A 187 -5.79 -4.44 9.97
C VAL A 187 -5.53 -5.49 8.91
N LEU A 188 -6.02 -6.71 9.15
CA LEU A 188 -6.06 -7.79 8.18
C LEU A 188 -7.49 -7.99 7.66
N LEU A 189 -7.66 -7.82 6.35
CA LEU A 189 -8.89 -8.13 5.64
C LEU A 189 -8.76 -9.51 4.98
N LEU A 190 -9.54 -10.48 5.44
CA LEU A 190 -9.50 -11.85 4.97
C LEU A 190 -10.59 -12.10 3.92
N ALA A 191 -10.18 -12.51 2.73
CA ALA A 191 -11.05 -13.04 1.68
C ALA A 191 -10.85 -14.55 1.55
N GLY A 192 -11.81 -15.23 0.91
CA GLY A 192 -11.75 -16.68 0.76
C GLY A 192 -11.88 -17.43 2.08
N GLU A 193 -11.77 -18.75 2.01
CA GLU A 193 -11.82 -19.64 3.17
C GLU A 193 -10.72 -20.70 3.02
N PRO A 194 -10.03 -21.08 4.10
CA PRO A 194 -9.11 -22.21 4.11
C PRO A 194 -9.81 -23.51 3.69
N ASP A 195 -9.06 -24.44 3.10
CA ASP A 195 -9.59 -25.70 2.55
C ASP A 195 -10.34 -26.57 3.59
N ASP A 196 -9.88 -26.55 4.84
CA ASP A 196 -10.50 -27.27 5.95
C ASP A 196 -10.29 -26.57 7.31
N ALA A 197 -10.90 -27.16 8.35
CA ALA A 197 -10.83 -26.64 9.71
C ALA A 197 -9.41 -26.67 10.31
N TRP A 198 -8.54 -27.57 9.84
CA TRP A 198 -7.16 -27.63 10.30
C TRP A 198 -6.33 -26.51 9.69
N ALA A 199 -6.45 -26.29 8.38
CA ALA A 199 -5.84 -25.15 7.68
C ALA A 199 -6.31 -23.82 8.29
N ALA A 200 -7.59 -23.70 8.63
CA ALA A 200 -8.12 -22.52 9.32
C ALA A 200 -7.49 -22.30 10.70
N ALA A 201 -7.34 -23.37 11.50
CA ALA A 201 -6.68 -23.28 12.79
C ALA A 201 -5.19 -22.93 12.68
N GLN A 202 -4.50 -23.44 11.65
CA GLN A 202 -3.10 -23.09 11.38
C GLN A 202 -2.98 -21.62 10.98
N LEU A 203 -3.85 -21.13 10.10
CA LEU A 203 -3.83 -19.73 9.65
C LEU A 203 -4.06 -18.81 10.83
N ASP A 204 -5.09 -19.09 11.64
CA ASP A 204 -5.39 -18.31 12.85
C ASP A 204 -4.20 -18.26 13.80
N ALA A 205 -3.59 -19.42 14.09
CA ALA A 205 -2.44 -19.50 15.01
C ALA A 205 -1.23 -18.70 14.50
N VAL A 206 -0.93 -18.77 13.20
CA VAL A 206 0.18 -18.03 12.59
C VAL A 206 -0.11 -16.52 12.63
N LEU A 207 -1.30 -16.09 12.21
CA LEU A 207 -1.66 -14.67 12.19
C LEU A 207 -1.65 -14.06 13.61
N VAL A 208 -2.21 -14.76 14.61
CA VAL A 208 -2.16 -14.32 16.02
C VAL A 208 -0.72 -14.13 16.50
N ARG A 209 0.21 -14.98 16.06
CA ARG A 209 1.61 -14.88 16.48
C ARG A 209 2.38 -13.80 15.73
N LEU A 210 2.05 -13.60 14.44
CA LEU A 210 2.74 -12.67 13.54
C LEU A 210 2.30 -11.23 13.78
N CYS A 211 1.00 -11.00 13.95
CA CYS A 211 0.39 -9.67 14.06
C CYS A 211 -0.64 -9.63 15.21
N PRO A 212 -0.19 -9.82 16.47
CA PRO A 212 -1.09 -10.00 17.62
C PRO A 212 -2.03 -8.81 17.90
N SER A 213 -1.64 -7.61 17.46
CA SER A 213 -2.42 -6.38 17.61
C SER A 213 -3.34 -6.08 16.44
N ALA A 214 -3.19 -6.77 15.30
CA ALA A 214 -3.93 -6.45 14.10
C ALA A 214 -5.40 -6.87 14.23
N ALA A 215 -6.32 -5.95 13.91
CA ALA A 215 -7.73 -6.29 13.81
C ALA A 215 -7.96 -7.21 12.61
N ARG A 216 -8.68 -8.32 12.78
CA ARG A 216 -8.93 -9.30 11.71
C ARG A 216 -10.41 -9.27 11.34
N LEU A 217 -10.70 -8.94 10.09
CA LEU A 217 -12.05 -8.72 9.59
C LEU A 217 -12.24 -9.47 8.26
N PRO A 218 -13.45 -9.96 7.95
CA PRO A 218 -13.74 -10.46 6.61
C PRO A 218 -13.73 -9.29 5.61
N LEU A 219 -13.05 -9.43 4.48
CA LEU A 219 -13.11 -8.45 3.39
C LEU A 219 -14.55 -8.30 2.87
N GLY A 220 -15.31 -9.40 2.88
CA GLY A 220 -16.74 -9.38 2.62
C GLY A 220 -17.50 -8.69 3.75
N GLY A 221 -17.90 -7.44 3.54
CA GLY A 221 -18.75 -6.70 4.46
C GLY A 221 -18.03 -5.87 5.53
N TRP A 222 -16.70 -5.73 5.46
CA TRP A 222 -15.99 -4.77 6.30
C TRP A 222 -16.47 -3.34 6.04
N GLN A 223 -16.38 -2.50 7.06
CA GLN A 223 -16.68 -1.08 6.98
C GLN A 223 -15.40 -0.32 7.34
N PRO A 224 -14.93 0.62 6.51
CA PRO A 224 -13.70 1.35 6.81
C PRO A 224 -13.83 2.30 8.00
N GLY A 225 -15.03 2.79 8.30
CA GLY A 225 -15.28 3.81 9.35
C GLY A 225 -14.51 3.62 10.66
N PRO A 226 -14.49 2.42 11.30
CA PRO A 226 -13.74 2.17 12.53
C PRO A 226 -12.21 2.23 12.41
N VAL A 227 -11.66 2.06 11.20
CA VAL A 227 -10.22 2.18 10.90
C VAL A 227 -9.85 3.62 10.53
N LEU A 228 -10.86 4.44 10.18
CA LEU A 228 -10.74 5.81 9.70
C LEU A 228 -11.16 6.86 10.74
N ALA A 229 -11.32 6.47 12.01
CA ALA A 229 -11.93 7.24 13.10
C ALA A 229 -10.92 7.79 14.10
#